data_AF-A0A402AK93-F1
#
_entry.id   AF-A0A402AK93-F1
#
_cell.length_a   1.000
_cell.length_b   1.000
_cell.length_c   1.000
_cell.angle_alpha   90.00
_cell.angle_beta   90.00
_cell.angle_gamma   90.00
#
_symmetry.space_group_name_H-M   'P 1'
#
loop_
_entity.id
_entity.type
_entity.pdbx_description
1 polymer ?
#
loop_
_entity_poly.entity_id
_entity_poly.type
_entity_poly.pdbx_seq_one_letter_code
_entity_poly.pdbx_strand_id
1 'polypeptide(L)' 'MRCSCGLLNSERTSAGKVYSYLFNGQGSIVGMTDSAGNLVASYDYDPLGSISGSNVQSGIVNP' A
#
# COMPACT_ATOMS: atom_id res chain seq x y z
N MET A 1 13.89 5.49 5.82
CA MET A 1 15.05 4.59 5.79
C MET A 1 14.86 3.69 4.57
N ARG A 2 15.74 3.79 3.56
CA ARG A 2 15.64 3.01 2.32
C ARG A 2 16.53 1.78 2.48
N CYS A 3 15.95 0.60 2.69
CA CYS A 3 16.74 -0.63 2.61
C CYS A 3 17.16 -0.86 1.14
N SER A 4 18.30 -1.51 0.95
CA SER A 4 19.03 -1.74 -0.31
C SER A 4 18.30 -2.62 -1.34
N CYS A 5 16.97 -2.75 -1.25
CA CYS A 5 16.14 -3.58 -2.12
C CYS A 5 15.07 -2.79 -2.90
N GLY A 6 15.06 -1.45 -2.86
CA GLY A 6 14.24 -0.64 -3.78
C GLY A 6 12.72 -0.71 -3.59
N LEU A 7 12.22 -1.53 -2.67
CA LEU A 7 10.80 -1.56 -2.30
C LEU A 7 10.47 -0.35 -1.42
N LEU A 8 9.58 0.50 -1.92
CA LEU A 8 9.03 1.64 -1.19
C LEU A 8 8.05 1.11 -0.12
N ASN A 9 8.54 0.93 1.11
CA ASN A 9 7.69 0.52 2.23
C ASN A 9 6.87 1.67 2.83
N SER A 10 7.22 2.92 2.50
CA SER A 10 6.51 4.10 2.99
C SER A 10 6.58 5.26 2.01
N GLU A 11 5.42 5.81 1.67
CA GLU A 11 5.32 7.06 0.91
C GLU A 11 4.91 8.19 1.87
N ARG A 12 5.61 9.32 1.78
CA ARG A 12 5.14 10.57 2.39
C ARG A 12 4.58 11.43 1.27
N THR A 13 3.27 11.61 1.27
CA THR A 13 2.61 12.54 0.33
C THR A 13 3.02 13.98 0.63
N SER A 14 2.93 14.88 -0.37
CA SER A 14 3.17 16.32 -0.19
C SER A 14 2.29 16.96 0.89
N ALA A 15 1.18 16.34 1.26
CA ALA A 15 0.33 16.75 2.38
C ALA A 15 0.90 16.38 3.77
N GLY A 16 2.08 15.75 3.84
CA GLY A 16 2.72 15.30 5.08
C GLY A 16 2.20 13.96 5.61
N LYS A 17 1.20 13.34 4.96
CA LYS A 17 0.69 12.02 5.35
C LYS A 17 1.70 10.94 5.00
N VAL A 18 2.06 10.13 5.99
CA VAL A 18 2.89 8.94 5.83
C VAL A 18 1.97 7.75 5.69
N TYR A 19 2.16 6.99 4.61
CA TYR A 19 1.47 5.75 4.37
C TYR A 19 2.46 4.59 4.45
N SER A 20 2.03 3.47 5.01
CA SER A 20 2.79 2.21 5.07
C SER A 20 2.12 1.19 4.17
N TYR A 21 2.88 0.59 3.27
CA TYR A 21 2.36 -0.45 2.37
C TYR A 21 2.51 -1.82 3.00
N LEU A 22 1.45 -2.63 2.89
CA LEU A 22 1.45 -4.04 3.22
C LEU A 22 1.64 -4.83 1.92
N PHE A 23 2.63 -5.71 1.92
CA PHE A 23 2.92 -6.58 0.79
C PHE A 23 2.54 -8.02 1.10
N ASN A 24 2.05 -8.76 0.10
CA ASN A 24 1.93 -10.22 0.20
C ASN A 24 3.32 -10.88 0.06
N GLY A 25 3.36 -12.20 0.22
CA GLY A 25 4.59 -12.99 0.06
C GLY A 25 5.21 -12.95 -1.36
N GLN A 26 4.50 -12.40 -2.34
CA GLN A 26 4.98 -12.20 -3.72
C GLN A 26 5.48 -10.77 -3.97
N GLY A 27 5.33 -9.85 -3.00
CA GLY A 27 5.70 -8.45 -3.13
C GLY A 27 4.64 -7.54 -3.76
N SER A 28 3.39 -8.00 -3.91
CA SER A 28 2.25 -7.16 -4.34
C SER A 28 1.61 -6.46 -3.16
N ILE A 29 1.16 -5.22 -3.35
CA ILE A 29 0.56 -4.37 -2.30
C ILE A 29 -0.86 -4.82 -1.99
N VAL A 30 -1.08 -5.49 -0.86
CA VAL A 30 -2.41 -5.94 -0.40
C VAL A 30 -3.13 -4.91 0.46
N GLY A 31 -2.44 -3.88 0.93
CA GLY A 31 -3.06 -2.84 1.73
C GLY A 31 -2.15 -1.68 2.02
N MET A 32 -2.75 -0.62 2.55
CA MET A 32 -2.06 0.59 2.92
C MET A 32 -2.66 1.15 4.20
N THR A 33 -1.81 1.52 5.15
CA THR A 33 -2.21 2.13 6.41
C THR A 33 -1.64 3.53 6.56
N ASP A 34 -2.38 4.41 7.23
CA ASP A 34 -1.87 5.72 7.63
C ASP A 34 -0.89 5.62 8.81
N SER A 35 -0.31 6.77 9.21
CA SER A 35 0.60 6.85 10.36
C SER A 35 -0.05 6.54 11.71
N ALA A 36 -1.38 6.55 11.79
CA ALA A 36 -2.14 6.17 12.98
C ALA A 36 -2.52 4.68 12.98
N GLY A 37 -2.20 3.93 11.92
CA GLY A 37 -2.52 2.52 11.76
C GLY A 37 -3.91 2.24 11.18
N ASN A 38 -4.61 3.25 10.69
CA ASN A 38 -5.90 3.04 10.03
C ASN A 38 -5.68 2.52 8.62
N LEU A 39 -6.45 1.51 8.24
CA LEU A 39 -6.46 0.99 6.87
C LEU A 39 -7.13 2.01 5.95
N VAL A 40 -6.37 2.53 5.00
CA VAL A 40 -6.81 3.56 4.06
C VAL A 40 -6.89 3.05 2.62
N ALA A 41 -6.23 1.92 2.34
CA ALA A 41 -6.45 1.15 1.13
C ALA A 41 -6.34 -0.36 1.41
N SER A 42 -7.13 -1.17 0.73
CA SER A 42 -7.02 -2.62 0.69
C SER A 42 -7.15 -3.12 -0.75
N TYR A 43 -6.38 -4.15 -1.07
CA TYR A 43 -6.40 -4.81 -2.37
C TYR A 43 -6.54 -6.32 -2.14
N ASP A 44 -7.62 -6.87 -2.65
CA ASP A 44 -7.87 -8.29 -2.67
C ASP A 44 -7.35 -8.86 -3.98
N TYR A 45 -6.43 -9.82 -3.88
CA TYR A 45 -5.90 -10.52 -5.04
C TYR A 45 -6.47 -11.92 -5.11
N ASP A 46 -6.88 -12.32 -6.30
CA ASP A 46 -7.18 -13.72 -6.57
C ASP A 46 -5.88 -14.55 -6.57
N PRO A 47 -5.97 -15.88 -6.40
CA PRO A 47 -4.81 -16.79 -6.43
C PRO A 47 -3.96 -16.69 -7.71
N LEU A 48 -4.54 -16.16 -8.79
CA LEU A 48 -3.87 -15.92 -10.07
C LEU A 48 -3.07 -14.60 -10.11
N GLY A 49 -3.13 -13.78 -9.06
CA GLY A 49 -2.43 -12.48 -8.96
C GLY A 49 -3.20 -11.29 -9.55
N SER A 50 -4.41 -11.51 -10.05
CA SER A 50 -5.30 -10.43 -10.51
C SER A 50 -5.96 -9.71 -9.33
N ILE A 51 -6.18 -8.41 -9.45
CA ILE A 51 -6.95 -7.63 -8.47
C ILE A 51 -8.41 -8.06 -8.59
N SER A 52 -8.91 -8.75 -7.56
CA SER A 52 -10.29 -9.19 -7.41
C SER A 52 -11.15 -8.07 -6.82
N GLY A 53 -10.57 -7.27 -5.93
CA GLY A 53 -11.23 -6.15 -5.26
C GLY A 53 -10.22 -5.10 -4.83
N SER A 54 -10.65 -3.84 -4.81
CA SER A 54 -9.88 -2.77 -4.19
C SER A 54 -10.81 -1.83 -3.45
N ASN A 55 -10.46 -1.49 -2.22
CA ASN A 55 -11.12 -0.47 -1.43
C ASN A 55 -10.08 0.60 -1.13
N VAL A 56 -10.14 1.72 -1.83
CA VAL A 56 -9.14 2.79 -1.71
C VAL A 56 -9.86 4.07 -1.30
N GLN A 57 -9.41 4.68 -0.21
CA GLN A 57 -9.96 5.95 0.22
C GLN A 57 -9.56 7.07 -0.73
N SER A 58 -10.50 7.97 -1.05
CA SER A 58 -10.28 9.06 -2.01
C SER A 58 -9.02 9.87 -1.68
N GLY A 59 -8.16 10.05 -2.68
CA GLY A 59 -6.89 10.77 -2.57
C GLY A 59 -5.67 9.89 -2.25
N ILE A 60 -5.84 8.57 -2.19
CA ILE A 60 -4.73 7.62 -2.18
C ILE A 60 -4.63 7.01 -3.57
N VAL A 61 -3.45 7.17 -4.19
CA VAL A 61 -3.14 6.61 -5.50
C VAL A 61 -1.93 5.72 -5.30
N ASN A 62 -2.08 4.44 -5.62
CA ASN A 62 -0.93 3.57 -5.76
C ASN A 62 -0.20 3.96 -7.06
N PRO A 63 1.08 4.37 -7.01
CA PRO A 63 1.83 4.77 -8.20
C PRO A 63 2.00 3.64 -9.22
#